data_AF-A0A2M9PEM3-F1
#
_entry.id   AF-A0A2M9PEM3-F1
#
_cell.length_a   1.000
_cell.length_b   1.000
_cell.length_c   1.000
_cell.angle_alpha   90.00
_cell.angle_beta   90.00
_cell.angle_gamma   90.00
#
_symmetry.space_group_name_H-M   'P 1'
#
loop_
_entity.id
_entity.type
_entity.pdbx_description
1 polymer ?
#
loop_
_entity_poly.entity_id
_entity_poly.type
_entity_poly.pdbx_seq_one_letter_code
_entity_poly.pdbx_strand_id
1 'polypeptide(L)'
;MGLFFQNDLHDDFGTWPLGYTATGGVDVGVIIAVGKAVGNGGDDAYWKAWIAAGDAIAADAGAAEAKGRTRDASAFWLQAASCYATASHPLYGRPVEPRLREGFGKQIDAFHRGLALRSHPVRQMRIPCEDTTLPGYFLPAEGRETETRPLIILNDGYDASVVQMYFASAVALSRGGYHVLFFDGPGQGEVLVEQGIPLRPDWENVIRPVVDFALTLPHVDPDRIVLSGWSLGGHLALRGASGEPRLAACVA
;
A
#
# COMPACT_ATOMS: atom_id res chain seq x y z
N MET A 1 -21.37 -18.40 5.50
CA MET A 1 -21.89 -17.01 5.47
C MET A 1 -20.87 -16.20 6.20
N GLY A 2 -20.19 -15.31 5.47
CA GLY A 2 -19.13 -14.47 5.99
C GLY A 2 -19.62 -13.48 7.04
N LEU A 3 -18.67 -12.76 7.62
CA LEU A 3 -18.91 -11.73 8.62
C LEU A 3 -19.76 -10.57 8.06
N PHE A 4 -19.43 -10.09 6.86
CA PHE A 4 -20.11 -8.98 6.19
C PHE A 4 -20.52 -9.27 4.74
N PHE A 5 -19.92 -10.26 4.10
CA PHE A 5 -20.20 -10.65 2.71
C PHE A 5 -20.78 -12.07 2.65
N GLN A 6 -21.62 -12.34 1.65
CA GLN A 6 -22.25 -13.66 1.49
C GLN A 6 -21.32 -14.68 0.82
N ASN A 7 -20.42 -14.22 -0.04
CA ASN A 7 -19.38 -15.02 -0.67
C ASN A 7 -18.14 -15.04 0.22
N ASP A 8 -17.58 -16.23 0.50
CA ASP A 8 -16.47 -16.39 1.45
C ASP A 8 -15.18 -15.67 0.96
N LEU A 9 -14.89 -15.68 -0.35
CA LEU A 9 -13.73 -14.96 -0.91
C LEU A 9 -13.88 -13.44 -0.79
N HIS A 10 -15.10 -12.93 -1.02
CA HIS A 10 -15.39 -11.51 -0.82
C HIS A 10 -15.33 -11.12 0.65
N ASP A 11 -15.69 -12.05 1.55
CA ASP A 11 -15.58 -11.80 2.98
C ASP A 11 -14.12 -11.74 3.42
N ASP A 12 -13.29 -12.67 2.95
CA ASP A 12 -11.86 -12.67 3.21
C ASP A 12 -11.22 -11.34 2.76
N PHE A 13 -11.36 -10.96 1.50
CA PHE A 13 -10.77 -9.71 1.00
C PHE A 13 -11.44 -8.45 1.54
N GLY A 14 -12.77 -8.46 1.61
CA GLY A 14 -13.56 -7.30 2.01
C GLY A 14 -13.43 -6.96 3.49
N THR A 15 -12.93 -7.88 4.32
CA THR A 15 -12.72 -7.64 5.76
C THR A 15 -11.29 -7.23 6.11
N TRP A 16 -10.30 -7.35 5.22
CA TRP A 16 -8.93 -6.86 5.48
C TRP A 16 -8.90 -5.39 5.97
N PRO A 17 -9.71 -4.47 5.41
CA PRO A 17 -9.71 -3.08 5.86
C PRO A 17 -10.12 -2.87 7.31
N LEU A 18 -10.71 -3.86 7.99
CA LEU A 18 -10.93 -3.80 9.45
C LEU A 18 -9.60 -3.56 10.19
N GLY A 19 -8.51 -4.19 9.73
CA GLY A 19 -7.18 -4.01 10.29
C GLY A 19 -6.58 -2.62 10.03
N TYR A 20 -7.12 -1.86 9.09
CA TYR A 20 -6.62 -0.54 8.68
C TYR A 20 -7.30 0.61 9.43
N THR A 21 -8.41 0.34 10.12
CA THR A 21 -9.20 1.36 10.83
C THR A 21 -8.36 2.19 11.82
N ALA A 22 -7.49 1.54 12.60
CA ALA A 22 -6.64 2.20 13.60
C ALA A 22 -5.51 3.07 12.99
N THR A 23 -5.21 2.88 11.70
CA THR A 23 -4.13 3.56 10.98
C THR A 23 -4.64 4.52 9.90
N GLY A 24 -5.96 4.76 9.83
CA GLY A 24 -6.58 5.75 8.95
C GLY A 24 -7.14 5.19 7.64
N GLY A 25 -7.29 3.86 7.55
CA GLY A 25 -8.04 3.22 6.48
C GLY A 25 -9.55 3.44 6.60
N VAL A 26 -10.31 2.79 5.73
CA VAL A 26 -11.76 2.97 5.66
C VAL A 26 -12.48 2.52 6.95
N ASP A 27 -13.52 3.25 7.34
CA ASP A 27 -14.33 2.94 8.52
C ASP A 27 -15.16 1.65 8.38
N VAL A 28 -15.36 0.95 9.50
CA VAL A 28 -16.16 -0.29 9.57
C VAL A 28 -17.58 -0.14 9.04
N GLY A 29 -18.19 1.05 9.19
CA GLY A 29 -19.51 1.33 8.67
C GLY A 29 -19.58 1.25 7.14
N VAL A 30 -18.52 1.65 6.45
CA VAL A 30 -18.41 1.55 4.99
C VAL A 30 -18.27 0.09 4.57
N ILE A 31 -17.44 -0.69 5.27
CA ILE A 31 -17.25 -2.13 5.01
C ILE A 31 -18.60 -2.87 5.08
N ILE A 32 -19.37 -2.62 6.15
CA ILE A 32 -20.71 -3.20 6.33
C ILE A 32 -21.67 -2.75 5.22
N ALA A 33 -21.65 -1.47 4.84
CA ALA A 33 -22.51 -0.94 3.79
C ALA A 33 -22.17 -1.55 2.41
N VAL A 34 -20.89 -1.71 2.11
CA VAL A 34 -20.41 -2.37 0.88
C VAL A 34 -20.84 -3.84 0.88
N GLY A 35 -20.61 -4.60 1.96
CA GLY A 35 -21.04 -6.00 2.04
C GLY A 35 -22.54 -6.20 1.78
N LYS A 36 -23.38 -5.31 2.33
CA LYS A 36 -24.83 -5.28 2.04
C LYS A 36 -25.13 -4.96 0.57
N ALA A 37 -24.40 -4.02 -0.04
CA ALA A 37 -24.59 -3.63 -1.43
C ALA A 37 -24.15 -4.74 -2.41
N VAL A 38 -23.11 -5.50 -2.08
CA VAL A 38 -22.67 -6.67 -2.85
C VAL A 38 -23.74 -7.77 -2.80
N GLY A 39 -24.31 -8.04 -1.63
CA GLY A 39 -25.35 -9.04 -1.46
C GLY A 39 -24.87 -10.44 -1.89
N ASN A 40 -25.60 -11.07 -2.81
CA ASN A 40 -25.22 -12.35 -3.43
C ASN A 40 -24.53 -12.17 -4.80
N GLY A 41 -24.10 -10.96 -5.14
CA GLY A 41 -23.43 -10.65 -6.39
C GLY A 41 -22.01 -11.23 -6.47
N GLY A 42 -21.54 -11.46 -7.69
CA GLY A 42 -20.16 -11.89 -7.97
C GLY A 42 -19.16 -10.73 -7.98
N ASP A 43 -17.97 -10.98 -8.51
CA ASP A 43 -16.83 -10.03 -8.49
C ASP A 43 -17.14 -8.67 -9.13
N ASP A 44 -18.04 -8.63 -10.11
CA ASP A 44 -18.52 -7.38 -10.70
C ASP A 44 -19.32 -6.52 -9.71
N ALA A 45 -20.20 -7.13 -8.91
CA ALA A 45 -20.94 -6.42 -7.89
C ALA A 45 -20.01 -5.97 -6.75
N TYR A 46 -19.06 -6.82 -6.37
CA TYR A 46 -18.02 -6.52 -5.40
C TYR A 46 -17.19 -5.30 -5.80
N TRP A 47 -16.62 -5.32 -7.01
CA TRP A 47 -15.82 -4.22 -7.54
C TRP A 47 -16.65 -2.93 -7.61
N LYS A 48 -17.85 -2.98 -8.20
CA LYS A 48 -18.72 -1.79 -8.33
C LYS A 48 -19.08 -1.18 -6.97
N ALA A 49 -19.37 -2.00 -5.97
CA ALA A 49 -19.74 -1.51 -4.64
C ALA A 49 -18.56 -0.82 -3.94
N TRP A 50 -17.36 -1.39 -4.02
CA TRP A 50 -16.16 -0.76 -3.45
C TRP A 50 -15.74 0.51 -4.20
N ILE A 51 -15.80 0.51 -5.55
CA ILE A 51 -15.54 1.71 -6.35
C ILE A 51 -16.54 2.81 -6.00
N ALA A 52 -17.83 2.50 -5.91
CA ALA A 52 -18.85 3.49 -5.56
C ALA A 52 -18.64 4.08 -4.16
N ALA A 53 -18.23 3.25 -3.19
CA ALA A 53 -17.88 3.73 -1.85
C ALA A 53 -16.66 4.65 -1.87
N GLY A 54 -15.61 4.28 -2.60
CA GLY A 54 -14.43 5.12 -2.80
C GLY A 54 -14.76 6.45 -3.48
N ASP A 55 -15.60 6.43 -4.52
CA ASP A 55 -16.02 7.62 -5.28
C ASP A 55 -16.81 8.60 -4.39
N ALA A 56 -17.71 8.10 -3.54
CA ALA A 56 -18.44 8.92 -2.59
C ALA A 56 -17.51 9.60 -1.58
N ILE A 57 -16.57 8.85 -1.00
CA ILE A 57 -15.59 9.39 -0.04
C ILE A 57 -14.63 10.38 -0.73
N ALA A 58 -14.22 10.12 -1.97
CA ALA A 58 -13.40 11.03 -2.77
C ALA A 58 -14.13 12.36 -3.05
N ALA A 59 -15.45 12.32 -3.26
CA ALA A 59 -16.25 13.54 -3.39
C ALA A 59 -16.26 14.36 -2.08
N ASP A 60 -16.40 13.67 -0.92
CA ASP A 60 -16.30 14.31 0.39
C ASP A 60 -14.90 14.91 0.64
N ALA A 61 -13.85 14.23 0.19
CA ALA A 61 -12.48 14.72 0.22
C ALA A 61 -12.32 16.03 -0.57
N GLY A 62 -12.80 16.06 -1.82
CA GLY A 62 -12.79 17.28 -2.65
C GLY A 62 -13.61 18.43 -2.03
N ALA A 63 -14.76 18.11 -1.41
CA ALA A 63 -15.56 19.11 -0.69
C ALA A 63 -14.88 19.62 0.59
N ALA A 64 -14.04 18.82 1.24
CA ALA A 64 -13.21 19.25 2.36
C ALA A 64 -12.05 20.15 1.89
N GLU A 65 -11.36 19.80 0.80
CA GLU A 65 -10.31 20.62 0.19
C GLU A 65 -10.82 22.00 -0.20
N ALA A 66 -11.98 22.06 -0.89
CA ALA A 66 -12.58 23.32 -1.32
C ALA A 66 -12.94 24.26 -0.16
N LYS A 67 -13.09 23.72 1.06
CA LYS A 67 -13.36 24.47 2.29
C LYS A 67 -12.10 24.73 3.14
N GLY A 68 -10.91 24.37 2.65
CA GLY A 68 -9.65 24.52 3.38
C GLY A 68 -9.49 23.56 4.57
N ARG A 69 -10.29 22.49 4.64
CA ARG A 69 -10.24 21.49 5.71
C ARG A 69 -9.20 20.41 5.39
N THR A 70 -7.92 20.81 5.32
CA THR A 70 -6.81 19.97 4.84
C THR A 70 -6.68 18.62 5.53
N ARG A 71 -6.82 18.57 6.86
CA ARG A 71 -6.73 17.31 7.62
C ARG A 71 -7.83 16.34 7.25
N ASP A 72 -9.07 16.84 7.16
CA ASP A 72 -10.24 16.02 6.84
C ASP A 72 -10.16 15.55 5.38
N ALA A 73 -9.74 16.43 4.47
CA ALA A 73 -9.48 16.08 3.07
C ALA A 73 -8.43 14.97 2.93
N SER A 74 -7.30 15.08 3.63
CA SER A 74 -6.25 14.05 3.67
C SER A 74 -6.82 12.71 4.12
N ALA A 75 -7.59 12.70 5.22
CA ALA A 75 -8.20 11.49 5.75
C ALA A 75 -9.17 10.85 4.74
N PHE A 76 -10.08 11.62 4.15
CA PHE A 76 -11.02 11.09 3.17
C PHE A 76 -10.33 10.56 1.90
N TRP A 77 -9.32 11.26 1.38
CA TRP A 77 -8.53 10.74 0.25
C TRP A 77 -7.87 9.39 0.55
N LEU A 78 -7.29 9.24 1.75
CA LEU A 78 -6.68 7.98 2.19
C LEU A 78 -7.72 6.86 2.37
N GLN A 79 -8.91 7.17 2.91
CA GLN A 79 -10.01 6.23 3.01
C GLN A 79 -10.55 5.79 1.64
N ALA A 80 -10.66 6.72 0.68
CA ALA A 80 -11.03 6.41 -0.70
C ALA A 80 -10.00 5.48 -1.35
N ALA A 81 -8.70 5.77 -1.18
CA ALA A 81 -7.61 4.89 -1.64
C ALA A 81 -7.72 3.47 -1.06
N SER A 82 -8.05 3.34 0.24
CA SER A 82 -8.31 2.04 0.88
C SER A 82 -9.49 1.29 0.23
N CYS A 83 -10.56 1.98 -0.15
CA CYS A 83 -11.70 1.38 -0.84
C CYS A 83 -11.31 0.86 -2.24
N TYR A 84 -10.63 1.70 -3.03
CA TYR A 84 -10.19 1.34 -4.37
C TYR A 84 -9.19 0.17 -4.37
N ALA A 85 -8.27 0.13 -3.40
CA ALA A 85 -7.36 -1.01 -3.20
C ALA A 85 -8.13 -2.30 -2.92
N THR A 86 -9.16 -2.23 -2.06
CA THR A 86 -9.97 -3.39 -1.69
C THR A 86 -10.81 -3.92 -2.86
N ALA A 87 -11.26 -3.03 -3.75
CA ALA A 87 -12.01 -3.39 -4.97
C ALA A 87 -11.21 -4.31 -5.90
N SER A 88 -9.88 -4.15 -5.90
CA SER A 88 -8.97 -4.79 -6.87
C SER A 88 -8.64 -6.25 -6.53
N HIS A 89 -8.85 -6.69 -5.29
CA HIS A 89 -8.39 -8.02 -4.83
C HIS A 89 -8.85 -9.20 -5.70
N PRO A 90 -10.14 -9.34 -6.05
CA PRO A 90 -10.60 -10.48 -6.85
C PRO A 90 -10.07 -10.47 -8.30
N LEU A 91 -9.45 -9.36 -8.73
CA LEU A 91 -9.10 -9.09 -10.12
C LEU A 91 -7.61 -9.33 -10.42
N TYR A 92 -6.78 -9.56 -9.40
CA TYR A 92 -5.35 -9.83 -9.61
C TYR A 92 -5.15 -11.13 -10.39
N GLY A 93 -4.40 -11.05 -11.47
CA GLY A 93 -4.13 -12.16 -12.36
C GLY A 93 -3.52 -11.71 -13.68
N ARG A 94 -3.34 -12.66 -14.61
CA ARG A 94 -2.87 -12.38 -15.96
C ARG A 94 -3.84 -12.96 -17.00
N PRO A 95 -4.23 -12.19 -18.04
CA PRO A 95 -3.87 -10.79 -18.31
C PRO A 95 -4.46 -9.81 -17.28
N VAL A 96 -3.81 -8.66 -17.10
CA VAL A 96 -4.34 -7.56 -16.28
C VAL A 96 -5.65 -7.08 -16.90
N GLU A 97 -6.77 -7.25 -16.19
CA GLU A 97 -8.07 -6.85 -16.69
C GLU A 97 -8.30 -5.32 -16.58
N PRO A 98 -9.13 -4.71 -17.44
CA PRO A 98 -9.35 -3.26 -17.45
C PRO A 98 -9.82 -2.69 -16.10
N ARG A 99 -10.65 -3.42 -15.36
CA ARG A 99 -11.17 -3.01 -14.04
C ARG A 99 -10.07 -2.93 -12.98
N LEU A 100 -9.06 -3.81 -13.06
CA LEU A 100 -7.90 -3.74 -12.17
C LEU A 100 -7.10 -2.45 -12.44
N ARG A 101 -6.83 -2.14 -13.71
CA ARG A 101 -6.11 -0.90 -14.07
C ARG A 101 -6.89 0.35 -13.68
N GLU A 102 -8.21 0.38 -13.91
CA GLU A 102 -9.06 1.51 -13.52
C GLU A 102 -9.07 1.72 -12.00
N GLY A 103 -9.31 0.64 -11.23
CA GLY A 103 -9.30 0.68 -9.77
C GLY A 103 -7.93 1.09 -9.22
N PHE A 104 -6.85 0.56 -9.78
CA PHE A 104 -5.48 0.90 -9.40
C PHE A 104 -5.16 2.37 -9.68
N GLY A 105 -5.57 2.92 -10.82
CA GLY A 105 -5.40 4.35 -11.13
C GLY A 105 -6.11 5.25 -10.12
N LYS A 106 -7.38 4.96 -9.81
CA LYS A 106 -8.15 5.68 -8.77
C LYS A 106 -7.49 5.58 -7.39
N GLN A 107 -7.01 4.39 -7.06
CA GLN A 107 -6.32 4.10 -5.81
C GLN A 107 -5.07 4.97 -5.64
N ILE A 108 -4.17 4.97 -6.63
CA ILE A 108 -2.90 5.69 -6.55
C ILE A 108 -3.13 7.21 -6.56
N ASP A 109 -4.05 7.74 -7.38
CA ASP A 109 -4.41 9.16 -7.38
C ASP A 109 -4.92 9.61 -5.99
N ALA A 110 -5.89 8.89 -5.44
CA ALA A 110 -6.44 9.19 -4.12
C ALA A 110 -5.35 9.09 -3.03
N PHE A 111 -4.48 8.09 -3.10
CA PHE A 111 -3.38 7.93 -2.16
C PHE A 111 -2.42 9.11 -2.22
N HIS A 112 -2.04 9.55 -3.42
CA HIS A 112 -1.13 10.66 -3.63
C HIS A 112 -1.70 11.97 -3.11
N ARG A 113 -2.98 12.27 -3.39
CA ARG A 113 -3.68 13.44 -2.88
C ARG A 113 -3.76 13.41 -1.35
N GLY A 114 -4.11 12.26 -0.78
CA GLY A 114 -4.18 12.08 0.67
C GLY A 114 -2.84 12.33 1.35
N LEU A 115 -1.75 11.76 0.81
CA LEU A 115 -0.40 11.92 1.34
C LEU A 115 0.14 13.35 1.22
N ALA A 116 -0.15 14.04 0.12
CA ALA A 116 0.30 15.42 -0.11
C ALA A 116 -0.27 16.43 0.89
N LEU A 117 -1.44 16.14 1.47
CA LEU A 117 -2.12 16.99 2.44
C LEU A 117 -1.73 16.69 3.90
N ARG A 118 -0.86 15.72 4.15
CA ARG A 118 -0.41 15.38 5.51
C ARG A 118 0.54 16.44 6.06
N SER A 119 0.51 16.64 7.38
CA SER A 119 1.47 17.48 8.09
C SER A 119 2.90 16.93 8.02
N HIS A 120 3.04 15.60 7.99
CA HIS A 120 4.29 14.87 7.81
C HIS A 120 4.23 14.18 6.45
N PRO A 121 4.77 14.80 5.39
CA PRO A 121 4.59 14.30 4.04
C PRO A 121 5.33 12.98 3.85
N VAL A 122 4.63 12.00 3.27
CA VAL A 122 5.27 10.82 2.70
C VAL A 122 5.90 11.22 1.39
N ARG A 123 7.20 11.00 1.25
CA ARG A 123 7.92 11.34 0.02
C ARG A 123 7.75 10.20 -0.97
N GLN A 124 7.14 10.51 -2.10
CA GLN A 124 7.12 9.62 -3.25
C GLN A 124 8.46 9.66 -3.94
N MET A 125 8.95 8.49 -4.36
CA MET A 125 10.29 8.31 -4.89
C MET A 125 10.27 7.28 -6.02
N ARG A 126 11.31 7.32 -6.84
CA ARG A 126 11.56 6.33 -7.88
C ARG A 126 12.92 5.70 -7.59
N ILE A 127 12.88 4.42 -7.21
CA ILE A 127 14.06 3.64 -6.82
C ILE A 127 14.65 3.06 -8.11
N PRO A 128 15.88 3.42 -8.51
CA PRO A 128 16.53 2.80 -9.66
C PRO A 128 16.70 1.30 -9.46
N CYS A 129 16.28 0.49 -10.43
CA CYS A 129 16.41 -0.95 -10.40
C CYS A 129 16.67 -1.47 -11.81
N GLU A 130 17.95 -1.74 -12.12
CA GLU A 130 18.39 -2.15 -13.47
C GLU A 130 17.88 -1.14 -14.54
N ASP A 131 17.11 -1.61 -15.52
CA ASP A 131 16.58 -0.83 -16.64
C ASP A 131 15.19 -0.21 -16.34
N THR A 132 14.72 -0.27 -15.09
CA THR A 132 13.44 0.31 -14.67
C THR A 132 13.56 1.12 -13.37
N THR A 133 12.43 1.64 -12.89
CA THR A 133 12.31 2.25 -11.57
C THR A 133 11.14 1.63 -10.80
N LEU A 134 11.35 1.39 -9.51
CA LEU A 134 10.32 0.93 -8.60
C LEU A 134 9.65 2.16 -7.93
N PRO A 135 8.31 2.24 -7.85
CA PRO A 135 7.64 3.25 -7.04
C PRO A 135 7.95 2.98 -5.57
N GLY A 136 8.52 3.98 -4.90
CA GLY A 136 8.86 3.92 -3.49
C GLY A 136 8.22 5.07 -2.71
N TYR A 137 7.96 4.82 -1.43
CA TYR A 137 7.36 5.78 -0.52
C TYR A 137 8.16 5.78 0.78
N PHE A 138 8.72 6.94 1.11
CA PHE A 138 9.43 7.14 2.36
C PHE A 138 8.53 7.89 3.36
N LEU A 139 8.17 7.20 4.44
CA LEU A 139 7.44 7.75 5.56
C LEU A 139 8.43 7.91 6.74
N PRO A 140 8.74 9.15 7.16
CA PRO A 140 9.63 9.36 8.30
C PRO A 140 9.01 8.86 9.62
N ALA A 141 9.85 8.78 10.66
CA ALA A 141 9.43 8.47 12.02
C ALA A 141 8.67 9.68 12.56
N GLU A 142 7.43 9.48 13.02
CA GLU A 142 6.56 10.58 13.43
C GLU A 142 7.18 11.34 14.62
N GLY A 143 7.35 12.65 14.45
CA GLY A 143 7.97 13.54 15.45
C GLY A 143 9.49 13.43 15.54
N ARG A 144 10.13 12.66 14.65
CA ARG A 144 11.60 12.44 14.59
C ARG A 144 12.10 12.48 13.15
N GLU A 145 11.52 13.34 12.32
CA GLU A 145 11.74 13.39 10.87
C GLU A 145 13.18 13.76 10.47
N THR A 146 13.88 14.48 11.36
CA THR A 146 15.26 14.97 11.15
C THR A 146 16.29 14.24 12.03
N GLU A 147 15.86 13.24 12.80
CA GLU A 147 16.77 12.42 13.61
C GLU A 147 17.24 11.21 12.81
N THR A 148 18.49 10.78 13.00
CA THR A 148 18.93 9.48 12.47
C THR A 148 18.16 8.35 13.14
N ARG A 149 17.34 7.61 12.39
CA ARG A 149 16.48 6.51 12.88
C ARG A 149 16.75 5.19 12.15
N PRO A 150 16.46 4.05 12.80
CA PRO A 150 16.37 2.77 12.10
C PRO A 150 15.34 2.83 10.97
N LEU A 151 15.64 2.13 9.87
CA LEU A 151 14.76 2.02 8.71
C LEU A 151 14.13 0.63 8.65
N ILE A 152 12.84 0.58 8.39
CA ILE A 152 12.14 -0.65 8.00
C ILE A 152 11.73 -0.53 6.55
N ILE A 153 12.28 -1.41 5.71
CA ILE A 153 11.88 -1.61 4.33
C ILE A 153 10.75 -2.63 4.33
N LEU A 154 9.58 -2.26 3.81
CA LEU A 154 8.46 -3.16 3.63
C LEU A 154 8.44 -3.66 2.18
N ASN A 155 8.25 -4.96 2.01
CA ASN A 155 8.06 -5.62 0.72
C ASN A 155 6.68 -6.30 0.66
N ASP A 156 5.95 -6.07 -0.43
CA ASP A 156 4.56 -6.48 -0.53
C ASP A 156 4.36 -7.97 -0.88
N GLY A 157 3.11 -8.42 -0.85
CA GLY A 157 2.63 -9.73 -1.28
C GLY A 157 2.32 -9.85 -2.77
N TYR A 158 1.44 -10.81 -3.11
CA TYR A 158 1.04 -11.11 -4.49
C TYR A 158 -0.06 -10.17 -5.00
N ASP A 159 -1.06 -9.94 -4.15
CA ASP A 159 -2.37 -9.34 -4.41
C ASP A 159 -2.62 -8.10 -3.55
N ALA A 160 -1.53 -7.39 -3.25
CA ALA A 160 -1.52 -6.16 -2.49
C ALA A 160 -0.78 -5.05 -3.25
N SER A 161 -0.82 -3.87 -2.66
CA SER A 161 -0.16 -2.66 -3.12
C SER A 161 0.41 -1.87 -1.95
N VAL A 162 1.29 -0.92 -2.28
CA VAL A 162 1.78 0.13 -1.37
C VAL A 162 0.70 0.79 -0.48
N VAL A 163 -0.56 0.84 -0.91
CA VAL A 163 -1.66 1.41 -0.11
C VAL A 163 -2.04 0.51 1.06
N GLN A 164 -2.16 -0.81 0.86
CA GLN A 164 -2.40 -1.72 2.00
C GLN A 164 -1.21 -1.74 2.95
N MET A 165 0.02 -1.78 2.43
CA MET A 165 1.22 -1.74 3.26
C MET A 165 1.30 -0.48 4.12
N TYR A 166 0.87 0.66 3.57
CA TYR A 166 0.83 1.92 4.30
C TYR A 166 -0.03 1.80 5.57
N PHE A 167 -1.26 1.31 5.43
CA PHE A 167 -2.17 1.17 6.56
C PHE A 167 -1.82 0.01 7.47
N ALA A 168 -1.49 -1.16 6.93
CA ALA A 168 -1.24 -2.35 7.72
C ALA A 168 0.00 -2.24 8.60
N SER A 169 1.04 -1.55 8.12
CA SER A 169 2.36 -1.55 8.77
C SER A 169 2.98 -0.16 8.86
N ALA A 170 3.07 0.58 7.75
CA ALA A 170 3.93 1.77 7.69
C ALA A 170 3.55 2.85 8.72
N VAL A 171 2.25 3.13 8.87
CA VAL A 171 1.75 4.12 9.84
C VAL A 171 2.09 3.72 11.28
N ALA A 172 1.88 2.45 11.65
CA ALA A 172 2.17 1.97 13.00
C ALA A 172 3.68 2.00 13.31
N LEU A 173 4.52 1.62 12.34
CA LEU A 173 5.98 1.67 12.46
C LEU A 173 6.50 3.10 12.55
N SER A 174 5.95 4.02 11.76
CA SER A 174 6.28 5.45 11.83
C SER A 174 5.96 6.03 13.21
N ARG A 175 4.78 5.75 13.75
CA ARG A 175 4.39 6.10 15.14
C ARG A 175 5.28 5.46 16.19
N GLY A 176 5.80 4.26 15.91
CA GLY A 176 6.79 3.55 16.73
C GLY A 176 8.20 4.13 16.69
N GLY A 177 8.44 5.18 15.89
CA GLY A 177 9.73 5.87 15.82
C GLY A 177 10.72 5.28 14.80
N TYR A 178 10.23 4.56 13.79
CA TYR A 178 11.01 4.04 12.67
C TYR A 178 10.81 4.88 11.41
N HIS A 179 11.87 5.07 10.64
CA HIS A 179 11.71 5.43 9.23
C HIS A 179 11.17 4.21 8.49
N VAL A 180 10.31 4.43 7.50
CA VAL A 180 9.71 3.34 6.71
C VAL A 180 9.88 3.65 5.23
N LEU A 181 10.39 2.67 4.49
CA LEU A 181 10.42 2.67 3.03
C LEU A 181 9.54 1.51 2.56
N PHE A 182 8.56 1.77 1.71
CA PHE A 182 7.72 0.73 1.11
C PHE A 182 7.62 0.96 -0.38
N PHE A 183 7.54 -0.11 -1.16
CA PHE A 183 7.66 -0.04 -2.62
C PHE A 183 6.92 -1.20 -3.28
N ASP A 184 6.60 -1.03 -4.57
CA ASP A 184 6.15 -2.13 -5.43
C ASP A 184 7.35 -2.67 -6.22
N GLY A 185 7.63 -3.98 -6.14
CA GLY A 185 8.64 -4.65 -6.96
C GLY A 185 8.08 -5.26 -8.25
N PRO A 186 8.91 -5.90 -9.10
CA PRO A 186 8.42 -6.62 -10.29
C PRO A 186 7.27 -7.60 -9.98
N GLY A 187 6.21 -7.62 -10.79
CA GLY A 187 5.05 -8.47 -10.51
C GLY A 187 4.15 -7.99 -9.37
N GLN A 188 4.37 -6.79 -8.82
CA GLN A 188 3.57 -6.20 -7.75
C GLN A 188 3.11 -4.80 -8.13
N GLY A 189 1.96 -4.38 -7.60
CA GLY A 189 1.38 -3.04 -7.73
C GLY A 189 1.63 -2.34 -9.08
N GLU A 190 2.18 -1.13 -9.05
CA GLU A 190 2.36 -0.29 -10.25
C GLU A 190 3.29 -0.95 -11.28
N VAL A 191 4.29 -1.69 -10.81
CA VAL A 191 5.28 -2.35 -11.68
C VAL A 191 4.62 -3.47 -12.51
N LEU A 192 3.63 -4.18 -11.95
CA LEU A 192 2.83 -5.13 -12.71
C LEU A 192 1.74 -4.44 -13.54
N VAL A 193 0.94 -3.58 -12.92
CA VAL A 193 -0.31 -3.07 -13.50
C VAL A 193 -0.06 -2.05 -14.62
N GLU A 194 0.90 -1.14 -14.40
CA GLU A 194 1.21 -0.03 -15.31
C GLU A 194 2.44 -0.35 -16.17
N GLN A 195 3.53 -0.83 -15.57
CA GLN A 195 4.77 -1.12 -16.33
C GLN A 195 4.71 -2.49 -17.03
N GLY A 196 3.80 -3.38 -16.65
CA GLY A 196 3.66 -4.71 -17.26
C GLY A 196 4.82 -5.67 -16.96
N ILE A 197 5.64 -5.37 -15.96
CA ILE A 197 6.81 -6.17 -15.60
C ILE A 197 6.36 -7.26 -14.62
N PRO A 198 6.46 -8.55 -14.99
CA PRO A 198 5.99 -9.65 -14.16
C PRO A 198 6.97 -9.98 -13.03
N LEU A 199 6.53 -10.83 -12.11
CA LEU A 199 7.41 -11.42 -11.09
C LEU A 199 8.55 -12.17 -11.79
N ARG A 200 9.78 -11.93 -11.34
CA ARG A 200 10.99 -12.53 -11.93
C ARG A 200 11.51 -13.71 -11.09
N PRO A 201 12.08 -14.74 -11.73
CA PRO A 201 12.55 -15.93 -11.02
C PRO A 201 13.78 -15.66 -10.14
N ASP A 202 14.56 -14.62 -10.40
CA ASP A 202 15.77 -14.19 -9.70
C ASP A 202 15.48 -12.99 -8.77
N TRP A 203 14.36 -13.04 -8.05
CA TRP A 203 13.88 -11.96 -7.18
C TRP A 203 14.88 -11.49 -6.12
N GLU A 204 15.82 -12.33 -5.70
CA GLU A 204 16.89 -11.98 -4.76
C GLU A 204 17.68 -10.73 -5.17
N ASN A 205 17.68 -10.39 -6.47
CA ASN A 205 18.38 -9.22 -7.01
C ASN A 205 17.62 -7.89 -6.79
N VAL A 206 16.36 -7.90 -6.37
CA VAL A 206 15.51 -6.69 -6.25
C VAL A 206 15.83 -5.86 -5.00
N ILE A 207 16.18 -6.51 -3.89
CA ILE A 207 16.36 -5.82 -2.60
C ILE A 207 17.65 -5.00 -2.55
N ARG A 208 18.71 -5.44 -3.22
CA ARG A 208 19.99 -4.74 -3.21
C ARG A 208 19.88 -3.29 -3.75
N PRO A 209 19.29 -3.03 -4.93
CA PRO A 209 19.01 -1.67 -5.39
C PRO A 209 18.16 -0.84 -4.43
N VAL A 210 17.19 -1.47 -3.74
CA VAL A 210 16.35 -0.80 -2.74
C VAL A 210 17.18 -0.37 -1.53
N VAL A 211 18.10 -1.22 -1.05
CA VAL A 211 19.04 -0.88 0.03
C VAL A 211 20.04 0.18 -0.42
N ASP A 212 20.58 0.08 -1.63
CA ASP A 212 21.48 1.09 -2.20
C ASP A 212 20.81 2.46 -2.23
N PHE A 213 19.54 2.51 -2.66
CA PHE A 213 18.75 3.73 -2.64
C PHE A 213 18.45 4.23 -1.22
N ALA A 214 18.06 3.32 -0.31
CA ALA A 214 17.75 3.66 1.08
C ALA A 214 18.92 4.34 1.80
N LEU A 215 20.15 3.93 1.51
CA LEU A 215 21.37 4.52 2.06
C LEU A 215 21.67 5.94 1.53
N THR A 216 21.01 6.37 0.46
CA THR A 216 21.08 7.76 -0.01
C THR A 216 20.13 8.69 0.74
N LEU A 217 19.17 8.14 1.49
CA LEU A 217 18.17 8.93 2.19
C LEU A 217 18.78 9.60 3.41
N PRO A 218 18.44 10.88 3.68
CA PRO A 218 18.93 11.54 4.88
C PRO A 218 18.34 10.87 6.11
N HIS A 219 19.11 10.87 7.20
CA HIS A 219 18.68 10.42 8.52
C HIS A 219 18.33 8.91 8.62
N VAL A 220 18.75 8.09 7.65
CA VAL A 220 18.73 6.63 7.78
C VAL A 220 20.00 6.17 8.50
N ASP A 221 19.83 5.33 9.51
CA ASP A 221 20.95 4.64 10.15
C ASP A 221 21.39 3.43 9.29
N PRO A 222 22.62 3.43 8.73
CA PRO A 222 23.07 2.38 7.82
C PRO A 222 23.25 1.02 8.50
N ASP A 223 23.42 0.97 9.83
CA ASP A 223 23.63 -0.26 10.59
C ASP A 223 22.31 -0.83 11.14
N ARG A 224 21.18 -0.14 10.94
CA ARG A 224 19.87 -0.51 11.49
C ARG A 224 18.78 -0.49 10.41
N ILE A 225 19.01 -1.25 9.34
CA ILE A 225 18.04 -1.48 8.25
C ILE A 225 17.41 -2.86 8.42
N VAL A 226 16.08 -2.91 8.49
CA VAL A 226 15.29 -4.15 8.57
C VAL A 226 14.49 -4.32 7.30
N LEU A 227 14.46 -5.54 6.76
CA LEU A 227 13.53 -5.91 5.70
C LEU A 227 12.34 -6.68 6.30
N SER A 228 11.11 -6.31 5.94
CA SER A 228 9.90 -7.00 6.36
C SER A 228 9.05 -7.34 5.15
N GLY A 229 8.75 -8.62 4.97
CA GLY A 229 7.87 -9.11 3.91
C GLY A 229 6.50 -9.50 4.43
N TRP A 230 5.44 -9.26 3.64
CA TRP A 230 4.09 -9.74 3.94
C TRP A 230 3.64 -10.80 2.92
N SER A 231 3.18 -11.96 3.39
CA SER A 231 2.56 -13.00 2.56
C SER A 231 3.60 -13.58 1.58
N LEU A 232 3.36 -13.60 0.27
CA LEU A 232 4.39 -13.90 -0.72
C LEU A 232 5.65 -13.03 -0.50
N GLY A 233 5.46 -11.79 -0.07
CA GLY A 233 6.51 -10.85 0.31
C GLY A 233 7.46 -11.37 1.37
N GLY A 234 7.02 -12.25 2.28
CA GLY A 234 7.88 -12.90 3.28
C GLY A 234 8.87 -13.86 2.63
N HIS A 235 8.41 -14.68 1.69
CA HIS A 235 9.30 -15.54 0.90
C HIS A 235 10.28 -14.70 0.06
N LEU A 236 9.78 -13.66 -0.60
CA LEU A 236 10.56 -12.73 -1.42
C LEU A 236 11.60 -11.96 -0.58
N ALA A 237 11.24 -11.54 0.63
CA ALA A 237 12.11 -10.87 1.58
C ALA A 237 13.26 -11.78 2.02
N LEU A 238 12.97 -13.04 2.37
CA LEU A 238 14.00 -14.02 2.72
C LEU A 238 14.98 -14.27 1.57
N ARG A 239 14.49 -14.33 0.32
CA ARG A 239 15.35 -14.44 -0.86
C ARG A 239 16.27 -13.24 -1.01
N GLY A 240 15.72 -12.02 -0.97
CA GLY A 240 16.53 -10.80 -1.05
C GLY A 240 17.53 -10.67 0.09
N ALA A 241 17.13 -11.00 1.31
CA ALA A 241 17.99 -10.93 2.48
C ALA A 241 19.16 -11.95 2.43
N SER A 242 19.00 -13.08 1.74
CA SER A 242 20.05 -14.10 1.63
C SER A 242 21.34 -13.60 0.97
N GLY A 243 21.26 -12.55 0.14
CA GLY A 243 22.38 -11.95 -0.57
C GLY A 243 22.73 -10.52 -0.12
N GLU A 244 22.09 -10.01 0.92
CA GLU A 244 22.21 -8.60 1.33
C GLU A 244 22.67 -8.47 2.79
N PRO A 245 24.00 -8.46 3.04
CA PRO A 245 24.55 -8.49 4.40
C PRO A 245 24.38 -7.17 5.17
N ARG A 246 23.94 -6.09 4.51
CA ARG A 246 23.69 -4.79 5.17
C ARG A 246 22.36 -4.75 5.93
N LEU A 247 21.50 -5.75 5.76
CA LEU A 247 20.27 -5.87 6.55
C LEU A 247 20.61 -6.36 7.97
N ALA A 248 20.20 -5.59 8.97
CA ALA A 248 20.35 -5.94 10.38
C ALA A 248 19.37 -7.04 10.82
N ALA A 249 18.21 -7.13 10.17
CA ALA A 249 17.23 -8.19 10.38
C ALA A 249 16.30 -8.38 9.17
N CYS A 250 15.68 -9.56 9.11
CA CYS A 250 14.61 -9.88 8.17
C CYS A 250 13.39 -10.43 8.95
N VAL A 251 12.19 -9.93 8.63
CA VAL A 251 10.90 -10.39 9.18
C VAL A 251 10.05 -10.95 8.03
N ALA A 252 9.49 -12.14 8.20
CA ALA A 252 8.71 -12.86 7.18
C ALA A 252 7.59 -13.68 7.83
#